data_AF-A0A928RKX4-F1
#
_entry.id   AF-A0A928RKX4-F1
#
_cell.length_a   1.000
_cell.length_b   1.000
_cell.length_c   1.000
_cell.angle_alpha   90.00
_cell.angle_beta   90.00
_cell.angle_gamma   90.00
#
_symmetry.space_group_name_H-M   'P 1'
#
loop_
_entity.id
_entity.type
_entity.pdbx_description
1 polymer ?
#
loop_
_entity_poly.entity_id
_entity_poly.type
_entity_poly.pdbx_seq_one_letter_code
_entity_poly.pdbx_strand_id
1 'polypeptide(L)'
;MKCRFLTALLIIIILMGTFSVNADDNNTEEASPEWMEMYGVDFEDFLEDGEFNYIYDIYDMNISNIKTKNGNTYFNSQWPKGSVIKSKDPLSKYMIEFEMQTNALNSNNNGYKAGLALQIIEGEQAFVMEPDNGDEDPTSYLGTSGVYLFFYNKTLEVVIHSNKDGGTAGPVNGSGKTTIVNSSADRLFGVYGVSYLFTLPSGINFTNNFVDVRVEVCENIIEVYMQDNIHICSIELSNIQDTVTYCNEKYWQEAWRGSELVDGSCYNTAIVKNAEGEVVLTVDNAVVPVEGLFAFTHRCSGFNIDNIVLYEEYVEATPTPETKPSPTPSATDAPETDSEAETNNNTAGISGDDIIISILIAAIVLVGITIAFVLVAGKKRAY
;
A
#
# COMPACT_ATOMS: atom_id res chain seq x y z
N MET A 1 22.06 -45.39 -56.65
CA MET A 1 22.06 -45.33 -55.17
C MET A 1 21.15 -44.20 -54.74
N LYS A 2 19.85 -44.51 -54.71
CA LYS A 2 18.73 -43.75 -54.15
C LYS A 2 18.06 -44.72 -53.16
N CYS A 3 17.35 -44.24 -52.14
CA CYS A 3 16.70 -45.02 -51.06
C CYS A 3 17.50 -45.33 -49.77
N ARG A 4 18.28 -44.39 -49.21
CA ARG A 4 18.64 -44.47 -47.78
C ARG A 4 18.56 -43.17 -46.95
N PHE A 5 18.17 -42.03 -47.55
CA PHE A 5 18.05 -40.77 -46.79
C PHE A 5 16.61 -40.34 -46.48
N LEU A 6 15.60 -41.01 -47.05
CA LEU A 6 14.19 -40.65 -46.83
C LEU A 6 13.54 -41.41 -45.64
N THR A 7 14.23 -42.38 -45.06
CA THR A 7 13.70 -43.22 -43.95
C THR A 7 14.12 -42.69 -42.57
N ALA A 8 15.16 -41.85 -42.49
CA ALA A 8 15.59 -41.22 -41.23
C ALA A 8 14.81 -39.94 -40.89
N LEU A 9 14.28 -39.23 -41.89
CA LEU A 9 13.49 -38.00 -41.66
C LEU A 9 12.04 -38.28 -41.22
N LEU A 10 11.50 -39.47 -41.52
CA LEU A 10 10.13 -39.85 -41.14
C LEU A 10 10.03 -40.37 -39.69
N ILE A 11 11.16 -40.71 -39.06
CA ILE A 11 11.20 -41.20 -37.66
C ILE A 11 11.34 -40.04 -36.66
N ILE A 12 11.83 -38.87 -37.08
CA ILE A 12 11.93 -37.68 -36.23
C ILE A 12 10.61 -36.88 -36.20
N ILE A 13 9.80 -36.96 -37.26
CA ILE A 13 8.48 -36.27 -37.33
C ILE A 13 7.37 -37.07 -36.60
N ILE A 14 7.58 -38.36 -36.31
CA ILE A 14 6.60 -39.21 -35.60
C ILE A 14 6.88 -39.26 -34.07
N LEU A 15 8.00 -38.71 -33.59
CA LEU A 15 8.33 -38.61 -32.16
C LEU A 15 7.96 -37.27 -31.50
N MET A 16 7.37 -36.33 -32.26
CA MET A 16 6.81 -35.07 -31.73
C MET A 16 5.27 -35.01 -31.79
N GLY A 17 4.62 -36.12 -32.09
CA GLY A 17 3.17 -36.19 -32.19
C GLY A 17 2.63 -37.39 -31.43
N THR A 18 2.46 -37.27 -30.11
CA THR A 18 1.24 -37.63 -29.36
C THR A 18 1.49 -37.60 -27.84
N PHE A 19 0.50 -37.06 -27.11
CA PHE A 19 0.38 -36.90 -25.66
C PHE A 19 1.21 -35.74 -25.08
N SER A 20 0.63 -34.64 -24.60
CA SER A 20 -0.55 -34.58 -23.73
C SER A 20 -1.54 -33.49 -24.11
N VAL A 21 -2.82 -33.86 -24.02
CA VAL A 21 -3.90 -33.00 -23.57
C VAL A 21 -3.43 -32.33 -22.29
N ASN A 22 -3.20 -31.02 -22.30
CA ASN A 22 -3.23 -30.22 -21.10
C ASN A 22 -4.34 -29.20 -21.26
N ALA A 23 -5.15 -29.13 -20.21
CA ALA A 23 -6.16 -28.12 -20.01
C ALA A 23 -5.60 -26.74 -20.34
N ASP A 24 -6.45 -25.89 -20.91
CA ASP A 24 -6.30 -24.45 -20.83
C ASP A 24 -6.33 -24.06 -19.34
N ASP A 25 -5.20 -24.19 -18.66
CA ASP A 25 -4.91 -23.37 -17.48
C ASP A 25 -4.56 -21.99 -18.03
N ASN A 26 -5.59 -21.14 -18.11
CA ASN A 26 -5.43 -19.70 -18.15
C ASN A 26 -4.73 -19.25 -16.85
N ASN A 27 -3.42 -19.46 -16.76
CA ASN A 27 -2.56 -18.62 -15.93
C ASN A 27 -2.14 -17.44 -16.82
N THR A 28 -3.04 -16.49 -17.00
CA THR A 28 -2.60 -15.10 -17.01
C THR A 28 -2.11 -14.83 -15.60
N GLU A 29 -0.81 -15.03 -15.36
CA GLU A 29 -0.13 -14.30 -14.29
C GLU A 29 -0.38 -12.82 -14.61
N GLU A 30 -1.42 -12.24 -14.00
CA GLU A 30 -1.49 -10.80 -13.84
C GLU A 30 -0.18 -10.42 -13.17
N ALA A 31 0.68 -9.72 -13.91
CA ALA A 31 1.91 -9.19 -13.34
C ALA A 31 1.50 -8.37 -12.12
N SER A 32 1.98 -8.77 -10.93
CA SER A 32 1.76 -8.00 -9.72
C SER A 32 2.28 -6.57 -9.94
N PRO A 33 1.55 -5.53 -9.50
CA PRO A 33 2.01 -4.15 -9.61
C PRO A 33 3.45 -4.00 -9.11
N GLU A 34 4.29 -3.31 -9.87
CA GLU A 34 5.59 -2.87 -9.38
C GLU A 34 5.36 -1.61 -8.53
N TRP A 35 5.59 -1.72 -7.22
CA TRP A 35 5.48 -0.61 -6.28
C TRP A 35 6.76 0.22 -6.30
N MET A 36 6.63 1.51 -6.61
CA MET A 36 7.72 2.47 -6.56
C MET A 36 7.64 3.24 -5.25
N GLU A 37 8.72 3.22 -4.47
CA GLU A 37 8.84 4.06 -3.29
C GLU A 37 8.81 5.53 -3.74
N MET A 38 7.78 6.24 -3.29
CA MET A 38 7.62 7.66 -3.58
C MET A 38 8.21 8.49 -2.45
N TYR A 39 8.06 8.01 -1.22
CA TYR A 39 8.42 8.78 -0.05
C TYR A 39 8.65 7.92 1.19
N GLY A 40 9.68 8.27 1.98
CA GLY A 40 10.00 7.63 3.25
C GLY A 40 10.29 8.66 4.35
N VAL A 41 9.81 8.38 5.56
CA VAL A 41 9.98 9.20 6.77
C VAL A 41 10.49 8.32 7.88
N ASP A 42 11.64 8.70 8.42
CA ASP A 42 12.01 8.42 9.80
C ASP A 42 12.01 9.76 10.57
N PHE A 43 11.78 9.73 11.88
CA PHE A 43 11.78 10.97 12.67
C PHE A 43 13.15 11.29 13.30
N GLU A 44 14.17 10.45 13.10
CA GLU A 44 15.55 10.63 13.54
C GLU A 44 16.16 11.95 13.04
N ASP A 45 15.91 12.29 11.78
CA ASP A 45 16.43 13.49 11.11
C ASP A 45 15.31 14.40 10.57
N PHE A 46 14.13 14.41 11.20
CA PHE A 46 12.99 15.20 10.72
C PHE A 46 13.32 16.69 10.56
N LEU A 47 13.20 17.19 9.32
CA LEU A 47 13.33 18.60 8.97
C LEU A 47 11.93 19.16 8.64
N GLU A 48 11.53 20.24 9.32
CA GLU A 48 10.24 20.91 9.06
C GLU A 48 10.04 21.35 7.60
N ASP A 49 11.11 21.55 6.83
CA ASP A 49 11.07 21.93 5.42
C ASP A 49 11.38 20.76 4.47
N GLY A 50 11.34 19.52 4.97
CA GLY A 50 11.70 18.31 4.23
C GLY A 50 10.66 17.84 3.22
N GLU A 51 11.00 16.76 2.50
CA GLU A 51 10.13 16.06 1.53
C GLU A 51 8.76 15.63 2.13
N PHE A 52 8.68 15.56 3.46
CA PHE A 52 7.47 15.25 4.23
C PHE A 52 6.28 16.10 3.85
N ASN A 53 6.45 17.41 3.76
CA ASN A 53 5.34 18.34 3.49
C ASN A 53 4.95 18.40 2.01
N TYR A 54 5.66 17.67 1.13
CA TYR A 54 5.26 17.56 -0.26
C TYR A 54 4.16 16.51 -0.45
N ILE A 55 4.19 15.44 0.34
CA ILE A 55 3.29 14.29 0.24
C ILE A 55 2.20 14.33 1.31
N TYR A 56 2.51 14.87 2.49
CA TYR A 56 1.60 14.97 3.62
C TYR A 56 1.14 16.40 3.87
N ASP A 57 -0.17 16.55 4.04
CA ASP A 57 -0.75 17.69 4.71
C ASP A 57 -0.86 17.37 6.21
N ILE A 58 -0.28 18.23 7.03
CA ILE A 58 -0.39 18.11 8.48
C ILE A 58 -1.16 19.29 9.02
N TYR A 59 -2.25 19.01 9.70
CA TYR A 59 -2.97 20.02 10.45
C TYR A 59 -2.45 20.08 11.89
N ASP A 60 -1.87 21.22 12.27
CA ASP A 60 -1.43 21.53 13.64
C ASP A 60 -0.29 20.61 14.16
N MET A 61 0.73 20.38 13.32
CA MET A 61 1.94 19.68 13.74
C MET A 61 2.70 20.48 14.79
N ASN A 62 3.20 19.80 15.82
CA ASN A 62 4.06 20.39 16.82
C ASN A 62 5.35 19.56 16.92
N ILE A 63 6.51 20.11 16.53
CA ILE A 63 7.80 19.38 16.61
C ILE A 63 8.06 18.85 18.02
N SER A 64 7.56 19.51 19.07
CA SER A 64 7.75 19.01 20.44
C SER A 64 7.12 17.63 20.67
N ASN A 65 6.28 17.15 19.75
CA ASN A 65 5.73 15.79 19.73
C ASN A 65 6.67 14.74 19.14
N ILE A 66 7.76 15.13 18.48
CA ILE A 66 8.83 14.21 18.14
C ILE A 66 9.55 13.83 19.43
N LYS A 67 9.58 12.53 19.75
CA LYS A 67 10.14 12.00 20.99
C LYS A 67 11.20 10.96 20.65
N THR A 68 12.30 11.00 21.40
CA THR A 68 13.30 9.94 21.36
C THR A 68 13.23 9.12 22.65
N LYS A 69 13.13 7.79 22.53
CA LYS A 69 13.17 6.87 23.67
C LYS A 69 13.89 5.58 23.25
N ASN A 70 14.86 5.17 24.06
CA ASN A 70 15.64 3.95 23.84
C ASN A 70 16.36 3.88 22.47
N GLY A 71 16.65 5.03 21.85
CA GLY A 71 17.30 5.09 20.54
C GLY A 71 16.36 5.23 19.35
N ASN A 72 15.04 5.06 19.53
CA ASN A 72 14.05 5.28 18.48
C ASN A 72 13.50 6.70 18.59
N THR A 73 13.37 7.39 17.46
CA THR A 73 12.78 8.72 17.39
C THR A 73 11.50 8.66 16.60
N TYR A 74 10.38 8.98 17.23
CA TYR A 74 9.06 8.77 16.65
C TYR A 74 8.18 10.00 16.87
N PHE A 75 7.13 10.09 16.05
CA PHE A 75 6.10 11.08 16.23
C PHE A 75 5.06 10.61 17.26
N ASN A 76 4.93 11.32 18.38
CA ASN A 76 3.92 11.05 19.41
C ASN A 76 2.67 11.91 19.19
N SER A 77 1.54 11.28 18.93
CA SER A 77 0.28 11.93 18.54
C SER A 77 -0.44 12.67 19.69
N GLN A 78 0.28 13.30 20.62
CA GLN A 78 -0.27 14.26 21.60
C GLN A 78 -0.62 15.59 20.91
N TRP A 79 -1.44 15.52 19.88
CA TRP A 79 -1.96 16.73 19.25
C TRP A 79 -3.14 17.31 20.02
N PRO A 80 -3.48 18.59 19.82
CA PRO A 80 -4.80 19.11 20.15
C PRO A 80 -5.90 18.25 19.50
N LYS A 81 -7.09 18.22 20.11
CA LYS A 81 -8.23 17.44 19.57
C LYS A 81 -8.48 17.84 18.10
N GLY A 82 -8.34 16.89 17.18
CA GLY A 82 -8.68 17.06 15.76
C GLY A 82 -7.51 17.23 14.77
N SER A 83 -6.26 17.06 15.20
CA SER A 83 -5.13 17.07 14.27
C SER A 83 -5.02 15.77 13.46
N VAL A 84 -4.44 15.88 12.26
CA VAL A 84 -4.34 14.79 11.29
C VAL A 84 -3.05 14.93 10.49
N ILE A 85 -2.39 13.81 10.21
CA ILE A 85 -1.43 13.67 9.09
C ILE A 85 -2.20 12.96 7.99
N LYS A 86 -2.38 13.59 6.83
CA LYS A 86 -3.11 13.01 5.70
C LYS A 86 -2.31 13.13 4.42
N SER A 87 -2.60 12.30 3.43
CA SER A 87 -2.10 12.53 2.07
C SER A 87 -2.58 13.90 1.58
N LYS A 88 -1.73 14.55 0.78
CA LYS A 88 -2.04 15.83 0.17
C LYS A 88 -3.08 15.70 -0.94
N ASP A 89 -2.90 14.68 -1.77
CA ASP A 89 -3.73 14.39 -2.92
C ASP A 89 -4.49 13.06 -2.74
N PRO A 90 -5.70 12.92 -3.33
CA PRO A 90 -6.43 11.66 -3.36
C PRO A 90 -5.67 10.60 -4.17
N LEU A 91 -5.68 9.35 -3.69
CA LEU A 91 -5.01 8.22 -4.31
C LEU A 91 -5.99 7.06 -4.50
N SER A 92 -5.81 6.30 -5.58
CA SER A 92 -6.62 5.10 -5.88
C SER A 92 -5.80 3.81 -5.84
N LYS A 93 -4.48 3.92 -5.96
CA LYS A 93 -3.53 2.81 -5.88
C LYS A 93 -2.27 3.20 -5.13
N TYR A 94 -2.07 2.63 -3.96
CA TYR A 94 -0.92 2.95 -3.12
C TYR A 94 -0.67 1.84 -2.10
N MET A 95 0.56 1.74 -1.64
CA MET A 95 0.93 0.95 -0.47
C MET A 95 1.53 1.88 0.57
N ILE A 96 1.11 1.73 1.83
CA ILE A 96 1.71 2.44 2.95
C ILE A 96 2.23 1.47 4.00
N GLU A 97 3.49 1.65 4.35
CA GLU A 97 4.18 0.94 5.43
C GLU A 97 4.45 1.92 6.57
N PHE A 98 4.31 1.49 7.82
CA PHE A 98 4.61 2.32 9.00
C PHE A 98 4.76 1.47 10.25
N GLU A 99 5.49 1.98 11.23
CA GLU A 99 5.53 1.43 12.57
C GLU A 99 4.55 2.17 13.49
N MET A 100 3.72 1.43 14.21
CA MET A 100 2.77 2.03 15.15
C MET A 100 2.84 1.41 16.54
N GLN A 101 2.78 2.27 17.55
CA GLN A 101 2.58 1.89 18.95
C GLN A 101 1.39 2.66 19.55
N THR A 102 0.59 1.97 20.35
CA THR A 102 -0.51 2.56 21.12
C THR A 102 -0.16 2.63 22.60
N ASN A 103 -0.65 3.66 23.27
CA ASN A 103 -0.54 3.77 24.72
C ASN A 103 -1.51 2.80 25.42
N ALA A 104 -1.15 2.33 26.61
CA ALA A 104 -2.05 1.52 27.44
C ALA A 104 -3.35 2.28 27.74
N LEU A 105 -4.49 1.63 27.52
CA LEU A 105 -5.81 2.18 27.81
C LEU A 105 -5.96 2.50 29.29
N ASN A 106 -6.51 3.67 29.63
CA ASN A 106 -7.11 3.87 30.94
C ASN A 106 -8.54 3.30 30.91
N SER A 107 -8.99 2.73 32.03
CA SER A 107 -10.25 1.98 32.11
C SER A 107 -11.53 2.84 31.96
N ASN A 108 -11.40 4.16 31.76
CA ASN A 108 -12.49 5.09 32.00
C ASN A 108 -12.98 5.87 30.77
N ASN A 109 -12.40 5.73 29.58
CA ASN A 109 -12.95 6.44 28.42
C ASN A 109 -13.21 5.56 27.21
N ASN A 110 -14.43 5.68 26.69
CA ASN A 110 -14.99 4.96 25.55
C ASN A 110 -14.54 5.53 24.19
N GLY A 111 -13.37 6.18 24.09
CA GLY A 111 -13.02 6.94 22.88
C GLY A 111 -11.54 6.89 22.54
N TYR A 112 -10.93 5.72 22.49
CA TYR A 112 -9.46 5.54 22.45
C TYR A 112 -8.98 4.67 21.30
N LYS A 113 -9.07 5.20 20.08
CA LYS A 113 -8.54 4.51 18.91
C LYS A 113 -7.59 5.42 18.15
N ALA A 114 -6.41 4.89 17.94
CA ALA A 114 -5.50 5.36 16.92
C ALA A 114 -5.73 4.54 15.66
N GLY A 115 -5.65 5.17 14.50
CA GLY A 115 -5.97 4.48 13.28
C GLY A 115 -5.44 5.11 12.02
N LEU A 116 -5.58 4.35 10.95
CA LEU A 116 -5.37 4.77 9.58
C LEU A 116 -6.73 4.77 8.90
N ALA A 117 -7.12 5.93 8.40
CA ALA A 117 -8.27 6.11 7.56
C ALA A 117 -7.83 6.06 6.09
N LEU A 118 -8.61 5.42 5.24
CA LEU A 118 -8.30 5.08 3.86
C LEU A 118 -9.50 5.46 2.97
N GLN A 119 -9.21 5.88 1.74
CA GLN A 119 -10.25 6.25 0.77
C GLN A 119 -11.26 7.24 1.35
N ILE A 120 -10.77 8.32 1.98
CA ILE A 120 -11.59 9.37 2.57
C ILE A 120 -11.87 10.44 1.52
N ILE A 121 -13.08 11.01 1.50
CA ILE A 121 -13.40 12.10 0.58
C ILE A 121 -12.50 13.32 0.84
N GLU A 122 -12.16 14.06 -0.21
CA GLU A 122 -11.48 15.34 -0.07
C GLU A 122 -12.42 16.39 0.54
N GLY A 123 -11.90 17.21 1.46
CA GLY A 123 -12.63 18.32 2.06
C GLY A 123 -12.38 18.45 3.56
N GLU A 124 -12.41 19.67 4.08
CA GLU A 124 -12.23 19.92 5.52
C GLU A 124 -13.27 19.17 6.35
N GLN A 125 -14.48 19.01 5.82
CA GLN A 125 -15.60 18.30 6.43
C GLN A 125 -15.32 16.81 6.67
N ALA A 126 -14.47 16.19 5.83
CA ALA A 126 -14.11 14.78 5.93
C ALA A 126 -13.18 14.50 7.12
N PHE A 127 -12.41 15.51 7.52
CA PHE A 127 -11.48 15.47 8.65
C PHE A 127 -12.05 16.10 9.91
N VAL A 128 -13.36 16.35 9.94
CA VAL A 128 -14.06 16.80 11.13
C VAL A 128 -14.13 15.64 12.09
N MET A 129 -13.02 15.46 12.79
CA MET A 129 -12.95 14.58 13.92
C MET A 129 -13.80 15.23 14.99
N GLU A 130 -14.99 14.67 15.23
CA GLU A 130 -15.80 15.10 16.36
C GLU A 130 -14.89 15.08 17.59
N PRO A 131 -14.54 16.25 18.18
CA PRO A 131 -13.93 16.22 19.49
C PRO A 131 -14.95 15.50 20.35
N ASP A 132 -14.52 14.50 21.12
CA ASP A 132 -15.37 13.83 22.09
C ASP A 132 -16.17 14.89 22.84
N ASN A 133 -17.42 15.07 22.43
CA ASN A 133 -18.23 16.26 22.71
C ASN A 133 -18.96 16.06 24.06
N GLY A 134 -18.63 14.96 24.75
CA GLY A 134 -19.26 14.54 25.98
C GLY A 134 -20.71 14.10 25.76
N ASP A 135 -21.13 13.81 24.52
CA ASP A 135 -22.44 13.26 24.27
C ASP A 135 -22.53 11.78 24.71
N GLU A 136 -23.75 11.33 24.92
CA GLU A 136 -24.03 9.97 25.36
C GLU A 136 -23.99 8.96 24.21
N ASP A 137 -23.58 9.36 22.99
CA ASP A 137 -23.50 8.46 21.84
C ASP A 137 -22.08 7.89 21.72
N PRO A 138 -21.77 6.75 22.36
CA PRO A 138 -20.46 6.13 22.23
C PRO A 138 -20.20 5.59 20.80
N THR A 139 -21.19 5.65 19.89
CA THR A 139 -21.14 5.09 18.54
C THR A 139 -20.91 6.12 17.43
N SER A 140 -20.69 7.40 17.78
CA SER A 140 -20.20 8.42 16.85
C SER A 140 -18.76 8.07 16.44
N TYR A 141 -18.61 7.45 15.26
CA TYR A 141 -17.30 7.14 14.68
C TYR A 141 -16.72 8.39 14.00
N LEU A 142 -15.39 8.50 14.03
CA LEU A 142 -14.68 9.50 13.25
C LEU A 142 -14.78 9.12 11.77
N GLY A 143 -15.26 10.06 10.96
CA GLY A 143 -15.29 9.92 9.51
C GLY A 143 -16.67 10.12 8.91
N THR A 144 -16.68 10.70 7.72
CA THR A 144 -17.89 10.89 6.90
C THR A 144 -17.96 9.90 5.74
N SER A 145 -16.86 9.17 5.49
CA SER A 145 -16.66 8.27 4.36
C SER A 145 -15.44 7.36 4.60
N GLY A 146 -15.24 6.39 3.73
CA GLY A 146 -14.02 5.58 3.65
C GLY A 146 -13.98 4.39 4.61
N VAL A 147 -12.79 3.80 4.68
CA VAL A 147 -12.43 2.63 5.48
C VAL A 147 -11.49 3.07 6.59
N TYR A 148 -11.79 2.71 7.83
CA TYR A 148 -10.94 3.06 8.97
C TYR A 148 -10.41 1.78 9.62
N LEU A 149 -9.10 1.73 9.79
CA LEU A 149 -8.36 0.69 10.49
C LEU A 149 -7.94 1.25 11.84
N PHE A 150 -8.51 0.73 12.92
CA PHE A 150 -8.15 1.13 14.27
C PHE A 150 -7.36 0.05 14.97
N PHE A 151 -6.22 0.46 15.53
CA PHE A 151 -5.25 -0.44 16.16
C PHE A 151 -5.29 -0.21 17.66
N TYR A 152 -5.46 -1.29 18.45
CA TYR A 152 -5.30 -1.22 19.90
C TYR A 152 -5.05 -2.60 20.50
N ASN A 153 -4.13 -2.69 21.46
CA ASN A 153 -3.79 -3.95 22.14
C ASN A 153 -3.55 -5.09 21.13
N LYS A 154 -4.35 -6.16 21.18
CA LYS A 154 -4.30 -7.32 20.27
C LYS A 154 -5.47 -7.32 19.28
N THR A 155 -5.95 -6.15 18.90
CA THR A 155 -7.12 -6.01 18.05
C THR A 155 -6.88 -5.04 16.92
N LEU A 156 -7.29 -5.45 15.72
CA LEU A 156 -7.59 -4.57 14.61
C LEU A 156 -9.11 -4.44 14.53
N GLU A 157 -9.62 -3.23 14.53
CA GLU A 157 -11.01 -2.96 14.19
C GLU A 157 -11.07 -2.32 12.81
N VAL A 158 -11.80 -2.97 11.91
CA VAL A 158 -12.08 -2.47 10.56
C VAL A 158 -13.47 -1.84 10.59
N VAL A 159 -13.57 -0.59 10.15
CA VAL A 159 -14.82 0.17 10.09
C VAL A 159 -15.07 0.63 8.67
N ILE A 160 -16.26 0.36 8.14
CA ILE A 160 -16.72 0.86 6.85
C ILE A 160 -17.86 1.85 7.10
N HIS A 161 -17.77 3.05 6.52
CA HIS A 161 -18.86 4.02 6.60
C HIS A 161 -20.01 3.63 5.67
N SER A 162 -21.24 3.74 6.18
CA SER A 162 -22.46 3.42 5.45
C SER A 162 -23.52 4.51 5.67
N ASN A 163 -24.27 4.82 4.60
CA ASN A 163 -25.46 5.67 4.66
C ASN A 163 -26.77 4.86 4.58
N LYS A 164 -26.73 3.55 4.86
CA LYS A 164 -27.90 2.67 4.83
C LYS A 164 -28.96 3.08 5.86
N ASP A 165 -30.21 3.18 5.44
CA ASP A 165 -31.32 3.17 6.39
C ASP A 165 -31.55 1.74 6.90
N GLY A 166 -31.66 1.59 8.22
CA GLY A 166 -31.73 0.27 8.84
C GLY A 166 -30.34 -0.36 8.97
N GLY A 167 -30.01 -0.82 10.18
CA GLY A 167 -28.77 -1.55 10.41
C GLY A 167 -28.28 -1.41 11.83
N THR A 168 -26.99 -1.70 12.01
CA THR A 168 -26.33 -1.68 13.31
C THR A 168 -25.02 -0.94 13.18
N ALA A 169 -24.82 0.09 13.99
CA ALA A 169 -23.54 0.80 14.12
C ALA A 169 -22.67 0.14 15.21
N GLY A 170 -21.35 0.16 14.98
CA GLY A 170 -20.34 -0.44 15.85
C GLY A 170 -20.24 -1.97 15.80
N PRO A 171 -19.54 -2.63 16.76
CA PRO A 171 -19.20 -2.18 18.12
C PRO A 171 -17.91 -1.36 18.25
N VAL A 172 -17.86 -0.48 19.27
CA VAL A 172 -16.77 0.50 19.47
C VAL A 172 -15.78 0.00 20.54
N ASN A 173 -14.48 -0.11 20.23
CA ASN A 173 -13.41 -0.40 21.22
C ASN A 173 -13.44 -1.82 21.81
N GLY A 174 -13.59 -2.89 21.02
CA GLY A 174 -13.36 -4.26 21.55
C GLY A 174 -14.50 -4.87 22.34
N SER A 175 -15.33 -4.03 22.94
CA SER A 175 -16.42 -4.43 23.83
C SER A 175 -17.60 -3.45 23.80
N GLY A 176 -17.63 -2.55 22.82
CA GLY A 176 -18.63 -1.49 22.74
C GLY A 176 -20.04 -2.00 22.48
N LYS A 177 -21.02 -1.19 22.87
CA LYS A 177 -22.42 -1.41 22.51
C LYS A 177 -22.57 -1.20 21.01
N THR A 178 -23.31 -2.09 20.37
CA THR A 178 -23.89 -1.82 19.06
C THR A 178 -25.17 -1.01 19.22
N THR A 179 -25.50 -0.20 18.23
CA THR A 179 -26.73 0.61 18.22
C THR A 179 -27.50 0.40 16.93
N ILE A 180 -28.82 0.21 17.04
CA ILE A 180 -29.69 0.10 15.87
C ILE A 180 -29.82 1.47 15.21
N VAL A 181 -29.58 1.52 13.91
CA VAL A 181 -29.81 2.68 13.07
C VAL A 181 -31.12 2.45 12.35
N ASN A 182 -32.13 3.27 12.63
CA ASN A 182 -33.39 3.23 11.88
C ASN A 182 -33.27 4.04 10.59
N SER A 183 -32.70 5.24 10.68
CA SER A 183 -32.33 6.05 9.51
C SER A 183 -30.92 6.59 9.64
N SER A 184 -30.15 6.52 8.54
CA SER A 184 -28.81 7.12 8.48
C SER A 184 -28.89 8.64 8.58
N ALA A 185 -29.96 9.24 8.04
CA ALA A 185 -30.21 10.67 8.12
C ALA A 185 -30.34 11.18 9.56
N ASP A 186 -30.67 10.34 10.55
CA ASP A 186 -30.70 10.75 11.96
C ASP A 186 -29.30 10.91 12.58
N ARG A 187 -28.25 10.42 11.90
CA ARG A 187 -26.85 10.57 12.31
C ARG A 187 -26.32 11.95 11.94
N LEU A 188 -25.39 12.45 12.74
CA LEU A 188 -24.81 13.79 12.60
C LEU A 188 -24.25 14.07 11.20
N PHE A 189 -23.67 13.06 10.57
CA PHE A 189 -23.10 13.13 9.22
C PHE A 189 -23.91 12.38 8.15
N GLY A 190 -25.13 11.94 8.44
CA GLY A 190 -25.90 11.10 7.52
C GLY A 190 -25.28 9.72 7.24
N VAL A 191 -24.24 9.35 7.99
CA VAL A 191 -23.50 8.10 7.89
C VAL A 191 -23.21 7.52 9.28
N TYR A 192 -22.84 6.25 9.33
CA TYR A 192 -22.33 5.60 10.52
C TYR A 192 -21.31 4.51 10.17
N GLY A 193 -20.45 4.17 11.13
CA GLY A 193 -19.50 3.08 11.00
C GLY A 193 -20.14 1.72 11.31
N VAL A 194 -20.00 0.78 10.37
CA VAL A 194 -20.23 -0.65 10.60
C VAL A 194 -18.87 -1.30 10.79
N SER A 195 -18.68 -2.03 11.89
CA SER A 195 -17.34 -2.52 12.25
C SER A 195 -17.26 -4.02 12.49
N TYR A 196 -16.07 -4.56 12.24
CA TYR A 196 -15.67 -5.91 12.62
C TYR A 196 -14.32 -5.89 13.34
N LEU A 197 -14.16 -6.77 14.32
CA LEU A 197 -13.01 -6.79 15.21
C LEU A 197 -12.24 -8.09 15.06
N PHE A 198 -11.01 -7.97 14.58
CA PHE A 198 -10.07 -9.06 14.46
C PHE A 198 -9.26 -9.21 15.73
N THR A 199 -9.23 -10.41 16.30
CA THR A 199 -8.18 -10.75 17.27
C THR A 199 -6.90 -11.03 16.51
N LEU A 200 -5.83 -10.30 16.83
CA LEU A 200 -4.57 -10.41 16.12
C LEU A 200 -3.83 -11.72 16.47
N PRO A 201 -3.03 -12.26 15.52
CA PRO A 201 -2.16 -13.39 15.75
C PRO A 201 -1.26 -13.25 17.00
N SER A 202 -0.85 -14.39 17.56
CA SER A 202 0.03 -14.40 18.72
C SER A 202 1.36 -13.69 18.42
N GLY A 203 1.76 -12.78 19.29
CA GLY A 203 2.99 -11.99 19.15
C GLY A 203 2.73 -10.54 18.75
N ILE A 204 1.61 -10.26 18.08
CA ILE A 204 1.25 -8.90 17.67
C ILE A 204 0.51 -8.20 18.81
N ASN A 205 1.05 -7.09 19.30
CA ASN A 205 0.43 -6.28 20.34
C ASN A 205 0.89 -4.82 20.26
N PHE A 206 -0.01 -3.93 19.88
CA PHE A 206 0.24 -2.49 19.76
C PHE A 206 0.46 -1.79 21.11
N THR A 207 0.06 -2.37 22.24
CA THR A 207 0.19 -1.70 23.55
C THR A 207 1.64 -1.71 24.01
N ASN A 208 2.25 -0.53 24.03
CA ASN A 208 3.64 -0.30 24.43
C ASN A 208 4.70 -1.06 23.59
N ASN A 209 4.35 -1.57 22.41
CA ASN A 209 5.30 -2.09 21.42
C ASN A 209 4.99 -1.48 20.06
N PHE A 210 6.03 -1.16 19.29
CA PHE A 210 5.86 -0.83 17.87
C PHE A 210 5.54 -2.11 17.11
N VAL A 211 4.65 -2.00 16.15
CA VAL A 211 4.21 -3.06 15.25
C VAL A 211 4.31 -2.51 13.84
N ASP A 212 4.96 -3.25 12.96
CA ASP A 212 5.03 -2.96 11.53
C ASP A 212 3.65 -3.20 10.93
N VAL A 213 3.13 -2.21 10.21
CA VAL A 213 1.85 -2.29 9.50
C VAL A 213 2.09 -1.97 8.04
N ARG A 214 1.53 -2.77 7.15
CA ARG A 214 1.49 -2.51 5.71
C ARG A 214 0.05 -2.59 5.23
N VAL A 215 -0.38 -1.58 4.49
CA VAL A 215 -1.69 -1.54 3.86
C VAL A 215 -1.50 -1.30 2.38
N GLU A 216 -2.01 -2.22 1.57
CA GLU A 216 -2.03 -2.12 0.12
C GLU A 216 -3.45 -1.77 -0.32
N VAL A 217 -3.58 -0.71 -1.10
CA VAL A 217 -4.82 -0.27 -1.72
C VAL A 217 -4.63 -0.38 -3.22
N CYS A 218 -5.32 -1.35 -3.83
CA CYS A 218 -5.26 -1.66 -5.25
C CYS A 218 -6.66 -1.54 -5.85
N GLU A 219 -7.01 -0.36 -6.35
CA GLU A 219 -8.33 -0.05 -6.92
C GLU A 219 -9.46 -0.32 -5.92
N ASN A 220 -10.08 -1.49 -6.04
CA ASN A 220 -11.25 -1.91 -5.30
C ASN A 220 -10.91 -2.98 -4.25
N ILE A 221 -9.63 -3.27 -4.00
CA ILE A 221 -9.18 -4.21 -2.98
C ILE A 221 -8.25 -3.47 -2.01
N ILE A 222 -8.47 -3.65 -0.71
CA ILE A 222 -7.57 -3.21 0.35
C ILE A 222 -7.07 -4.44 1.10
N GLU A 223 -5.77 -4.61 1.18
CA GLU A 223 -5.11 -5.70 1.90
C GLU A 223 -4.37 -5.15 3.12
N VAL A 224 -4.49 -5.82 4.27
CA VAL A 224 -3.88 -5.38 5.52
C VAL A 224 -2.94 -6.46 6.04
N TYR A 225 -1.68 -6.09 6.23
CA TYR A 225 -0.63 -6.92 6.77
C TYR A 225 -0.04 -6.28 8.03
N MET A 226 0.42 -7.13 8.95
CA MET A 226 1.09 -6.69 10.18
C MET A 226 2.24 -7.64 10.49
N GLN A 227 3.34 -7.13 11.05
CA GLN A 227 4.50 -7.87 11.54
C GLN A 227 4.96 -9.04 10.65
N ASP A 228 6.13 -8.93 10.05
CA ASP A 228 6.68 -10.00 9.20
C ASP A 228 5.74 -10.37 8.02
N ASN A 229 4.98 -9.39 7.51
CA ASN A 229 4.02 -9.53 6.42
C ASN A 229 2.89 -10.56 6.67
N ILE A 230 2.47 -10.75 7.92
CA ILE A 230 1.31 -11.60 8.21
C ILE A 230 0.04 -10.92 7.70
N HIS A 231 -0.63 -11.56 6.74
CA HIS A 231 -1.93 -11.12 6.24
C HIS A 231 -3.00 -11.22 7.33
N ILE A 232 -3.74 -10.13 7.55
CA ILE A 232 -4.79 -10.03 8.58
C ILE A 232 -6.18 -10.09 7.96
N CYS A 233 -6.44 -9.27 6.95
CA CYS A 233 -7.73 -9.18 6.29
C CYS A 233 -7.65 -8.47 4.94
N SER A 234 -8.62 -8.78 4.08
CA SER A 234 -8.87 -8.06 2.84
C SER A 234 -10.25 -7.39 2.85
N ILE A 235 -10.39 -6.30 2.11
CA ILE A 235 -11.63 -5.56 1.94
C ILE A 235 -11.87 -5.39 0.45
N GLU A 236 -12.89 -6.08 -0.06
CA GLU A 236 -13.31 -6.00 -1.45
C GLU A 236 -14.44 -4.98 -1.58
N LEU A 237 -14.22 -3.98 -2.42
CA LEU A 237 -15.11 -2.89 -2.73
C LEU A 237 -15.74 -3.12 -4.12
N SER A 238 -17.00 -2.79 -4.28
CA SER A 238 -17.71 -2.98 -5.56
C SER A 238 -18.94 -2.09 -5.67
N ASN A 239 -19.63 -2.19 -6.82
CA ASN A 239 -20.89 -1.50 -7.11
C ASN A 239 -20.75 0.03 -6.97
N ILE A 240 -19.97 0.64 -7.86
CA ILE A 240 -19.76 2.10 -7.87
C ILE A 240 -21.09 2.81 -8.16
N GLN A 241 -21.43 3.78 -7.32
CA GLN A 241 -22.62 4.63 -7.46
C GLN A 241 -22.29 6.06 -7.01
N ASP A 242 -22.93 7.03 -7.66
CA ASP A 242 -22.90 8.41 -7.18
C ASP A 242 -23.63 8.51 -5.84
N THR A 243 -22.92 8.99 -4.84
CA THR A 243 -23.37 9.04 -3.45
C THR A 243 -23.32 10.47 -2.97
N VAL A 244 -24.41 10.93 -2.38
CA VAL A 244 -24.48 12.23 -1.70
C VAL A 244 -24.91 12.03 -0.26
N THR A 245 -24.15 12.62 0.68
CA THR A 245 -24.49 12.64 2.11
C THR A 245 -24.45 14.07 2.64
N TYR A 246 -25.14 14.31 3.76
CA TYR A 246 -25.32 15.65 4.29
C TYR A 246 -25.09 15.68 5.80
N CYS A 247 -24.57 16.79 6.29
CA CYS A 247 -24.62 17.15 7.70
C CYS A 247 -26.07 17.28 8.16
N ASN A 248 -26.43 16.60 9.23
CA ASN A 248 -27.77 16.71 9.80
C ASN A 248 -28.03 18.10 10.38
N GLU A 249 -29.29 18.54 10.39
CA GLU A 249 -29.73 19.80 11.00
C GLU A 249 -29.43 19.90 12.52
N LYS A 250 -29.19 18.77 13.18
CA LYS A 250 -28.80 18.69 14.59
C LYS A 250 -27.29 18.81 14.79
N TYR A 251 -26.51 18.99 13.72
CA TYR A 251 -25.06 19.13 13.81
C TYR A 251 -24.68 20.29 14.73
N TRP A 252 -23.68 20.07 15.59
CA TRP A 252 -23.33 21.04 16.63
C TRP A 252 -22.73 22.34 16.06
N GLN A 253 -22.01 22.27 14.93
CA GLN A 253 -21.54 23.46 14.23
C GLN A 253 -22.62 23.98 13.28
N GLU A 254 -23.25 25.09 13.65
CA GLU A 254 -24.41 25.63 12.91
C GLU A 254 -24.11 25.96 11.45
N ALA A 255 -22.89 26.40 11.16
CA ALA A 255 -22.46 26.79 9.81
C ALA A 255 -22.43 25.60 8.81
N TRP A 256 -22.42 24.37 9.31
CA TRP A 256 -22.35 23.16 8.48
C TRP A 256 -23.66 22.37 8.45
N ARG A 257 -24.68 22.77 9.20
CA ARG A 257 -25.99 22.10 9.14
C ARG A 257 -26.54 22.12 7.71
N GLY A 258 -26.94 20.94 7.21
CA GLY A 258 -27.49 20.78 5.86
C GLY A 258 -26.46 20.87 4.74
N SER A 259 -25.16 21.05 5.03
CA SER A 259 -24.13 21.04 3.98
C SER A 259 -23.90 19.64 3.44
N GLU A 260 -23.60 19.53 2.15
CA GLU A 260 -23.09 18.31 1.54
C GLU A 260 -21.75 17.92 2.19
N LEU A 261 -21.57 16.63 2.42
CA LEU A 261 -20.39 16.04 3.07
C LEU A 261 -19.60 15.16 2.09
N VAL A 262 -20.33 14.32 1.38
CA VAL A 262 -19.82 13.49 0.30
C VAL A 262 -20.66 13.83 -0.91
N ASP A 263 -20.03 14.10 -2.03
CA ASP A 263 -20.65 14.19 -3.35
C ASP A 263 -19.65 13.61 -4.35
N GLY A 264 -19.94 12.41 -4.84
CA GLY A 264 -19.07 11.75 -5.81
C GLY A 264 -19.31 10.26 -5.93
N SER A 265 -18.50 9.61 -6.79
CA SER A 265 -18.58 8.17 -7.01
C SER A 265 -17.97 7.41 -5.83
N CYS A 266 -18.76 6.54 -5.22
CA CYS A 266 -18.34 5.67 -4.13
C CYS A 266 -18.63 4.21 -4.47
N TYR A 267 -17.79 3.30 -3.98
CA TYR A 267 -18.14 1.89 -3.85
C TYR A 267 -19.28 1.75 -2.84
N ASN A 268 -20.43 1.25 -3.31
CA ASN A 268 -21.64 1.11 -2.50
C ASN A 268 -21.72 -0.24 -1.77
N THR A 269 -20.79 -1.16 -2.05
CA THR A 269 -20.70 -2.45 -1.38
C THR A 269 -19.27 -2.72 -0.93
N ALA A 270 -19.10 -3.11 0.34
CA ALA A 270 -17.83 -3.55 0.91
C ALA A 270 -17.97 -4.93 1.57
N ILE A 271 -17.01 -5.81 1.30
CA ILE A 271 -16.94 -7.16 1.86
C ILE A 271 -15.59 -7.30 2.57
N VAL A 272 -15.61 -7.52 3.88
CA VAL A 272 -14.40 -7.79 4.66
C VAL A 272 -14.22 -9.29 4.79
N LYS A 273 -13.02 -9.78 4.47
CA LYS A 273 -12.61 -11.18 4.62
C LYS A 273 -11.47 -11.31 5.63
N ASN A 274 -11.45 -12.42 6.37
CA ASN A 274 -10.29 -12.76 7.21
C ASN A 274 -9.11 -13.30 6.38
N ALA A 275 -8.00 -13.58 7.04
CA ALA A 275 -6.80 -14.14 6.41
C ALA A 275 -7.04 -15.46 5.67
N GLU A 276 -8.05 -16.24 6.08
CA GLU A 276 -8.47 -17.49 5.43
C GLU A 276 -9.41 -17.28 4.23
N GLY A 277 -9.80 -16.03 3.93
CA GLY A 277 -10.71 -15.68 2.84
C GLY A 277 -12.20 -15.81 3.16
N GLU A 278 -12.56 -16.07 4.42
CA GLU A 278 -13.96 -16.14 4.86
C GLU A 278 -14.54 -14.74 5.03
N VAL A 279 -15.77 -14.53 4.54
CA VAL A 279 -16.49 -13.26 4.71
C VAL A 279 -16.93 -13.10 6.15
N VAL A 280 -16.43 -12.05 6.81
CA VAL A 280 -16.73 -11.73 8.22
C VAL A 280 -17.63 -10.51 8.37
N LEU A 281 -17.66 -9.62 7.37
CA LEU A 281 -18.54 -8.47 7.33
C LEU A 281 -18.95 -8.15 5.89
N THR A 282 -20.22 -7.76 5.72
CA THR A 282 -20.73 -7.19 4.47
C THR A 282 -21.45 -5.89 4.80
N VAL A 283 -21.11 -4.84 4.08
CA VAL A 283 -21.67 -3.50 4.26
C VAL A 283 -22.28 -3.04 2.94
N ASP A 284 -23.60 -2.88 2.96
CA ASP A 284 -24.34 -2.25 1.86
C ASP A 284 -24.42 -0.74 2.07
N ASN A 285 -24.69 -0.02 0.99
CA ASN A 285 -24.75 1.43 1.00
C ASN A 285 -23.47 2.03 1.61
N ALA A 286 -22.34 1.40 1.31
CA ALA A 286 -21.04 1.87 1.72
C ALA A 286 -20.75 3.25 1.09
N VAL A 287 -20.05 4.09 1.82
CA VAL A 287 -19.66 5.44 1.41
C VAL A 287 -18.14 5.46 1.33
N VAL A 288 -17.58 4.66 0.41
CA VAL A 288 -16.12 4.56 0.20
C VAL A 288 -15.78 5.14 -1.17
N PRO A 289 -15.23 6.36 -1.25
CA PRO A 289 -14.74 6.97 -2.48
C PRO A 289 -13.90 6.02 -3.35
N VAL A 290 -14.02 6.17 -4.67
CA VAL A 290 -13.19 5.43 -5.65
C VAL A 290 -11.74 5.91 -5.62
N GLU A 291 -11.55 7.22 -5.39
CA GLU A 291 -10.26 7.84 -5.09
C GLU A 291 -10.43 8.66 -3.83
N GLY A 292 -9.44 8.64 -2.94
CA GLY A 292 -9.57 9.28 -1.66
C GLY A 292 -8.25 9.47 -0.95
N LEU A 293 -8.30 10.31 0.06
CA LEU A 293 -7.16 10.59 0.93
C LEU A 293 -6.97 9.42 1.90
N PHE A 294 -5.75 9.23 2.37
CA PHE A 294 -5.51 8.47 3.59
C PHE A 294 -5.06 9.38 4.71
N ALA A 295 -5.29 8.97 5.96
CA ALA A 295 -4.95 9.79 7.11
C ALA A 295 -4.67 8.99 8.38
N PHE A 296 -3.64 9.40 9.11
CA PHE A 296 -3.43 8.96 10.48
C PHE A 296 -4.33 9.76 11.41
N THR A 297 -5.20 9.06 12.12
CA THR A 297 -6.26 9.64 12.96
C THR A 297 -6.11 9.16 14.40
N HIS A 298 -6.52 9.98 15.36
CA HIS A 298 -6.74 9.52 16.73
C HIS A 298 -7.98 10.12 17.36
N ARG A 299 -8.60 9.33 18.24
CA ARG A 299 -9.49 9.82 19.29
C ARG A 299 -8.80 9.54 20.62
N CYS A 300 -8.38 10.60 21.31
CA CYS A 300 -7.99 10.69 22.73
C CYS A 300 -6.82 9.81 23.26
N SER A 301 -6.55 8.62 22.71
CA SER A 301 -5.41 7.78 23.08
C SER A 301 -4.34 8.07 22.05
N GLY A 302 -3.37 8.88 22.43
CA GLY A 302 -2.24 9.12 21.54
C GLY A 302 -1.63 7.79 21.08
N PHE A 303 -1.15 7.75 19.86
CA PHE A 303 -0.26 6.73 19.33
C PHE A 303 1.10 7.33 19.05
N ASN A 304 2.07 6.45 18.89
CA ASN A 304 3.35 6.79 18.34
C ASN A 304 3.41 6.18 16.94
N ILE A 305 3.92 6.94 15.98
CA ILE A 305 4.16 6.48 14.62
C ILE A 305 5.57 6.82 14.20
N ASP A 306 6.15 5.93 13.40
CA ASP A 306 7.49 6.05 12.86
C ASP A 306 7.60 5.31 11.51
N ASN A 307 8.74 5.46 10.83
CA ASN A 307 9.10 4.70 9.63
C ASN A 307 7.98 4.66 8.56
N ILE A 308 7.38 5.81 8.27
CA ILE A 308 6.27 5.91 7.31
C ILE A 308 6.85 5.88 5.91
N VAL A 309 6.47 4.90 5.10
CA VAL A 309 6.87 4.79 3.70
C VAL A 309 5.63 4.67 2.82
N LEU A 310 5.53 5.54 1.81
CA LEU A 310 4.48 5.54 0.80
C LEU A 310 5.06 5.08 -0.53
N TYR A 311 4.38 4.11 -1.12
CA TYR A 311 4.65 3.62 -2.46
C TYR A 311 3.42 3.85 -3.33
N GLU A 312 3.66 4.19 -4.59
CA GLU A 312 2.62 4.25 -5.62
C GLU A 312 2.88 3.16 -6.67
N GLU A 313 1.82 2.74 -7.36
CA GLU A 313 1.98 1.83 -8.50
C GLU A 313 2.72 2.57 -9.62
N TYR A 314 3.91 2.09 -9.99
CA TYR A 314 4.59 2.57 -11.18
C TYR A 314 4.38 1.60 -12.34
N VAL A 315 3.82 2.10 -13.43
CA VAL A 315 3.77 1.37 -14.71
C VAL A 315 4.83 1.93 -15.63
N GLU A 316 6.01 1.30 -15.67
CA GLU A 316 7.06 1.64 -16.62
C GLU A 316 6.59 1.32 -18.06
N ALA A 317 6.84 2.22 -19.02
CA ALA A 317 6.31 2.08 -20.38
C ALA A 317 6.85 0.81 -21.08
N THR A 318 5.95 0.02 -21.68
CA THR A 318 6.35 -1.06 -22.61
C THR A 318 7.25 -0.46 -23.70
N PRO A 319 8.51 -0.92 -23.86
CA PRO A 319 9.38 -0.37 -24.88
C PRO A 319 8.74 -0.56 -26.26
N THR A 320 8.61 0.55 -27.00
CA THR A 320 8.10 0.53 -28.38
C THR A 320 8.98 -0.41 -29.21
N PRO A 321 8.43 -1.36 -30.00
CA PRO A 321 9.24 -2.32 -30.73
C PRO A 321 10.26 -1.58 -31.61
N GLU A 322 11.54 -1.93 -31.46
CA GLU A 322 12.63 -1.33 -32.22
C GLU A 322 12.33 -1.39 -33.73
N THR A 323 12.24 -0.23 -34.37
CA THR A 323 12.27 -0.15 -35.84
C THR A 323 13.61 -0.69 -36.32
N LYS A 324 13.56 -1.93 -36.85
CA LYS A 324 14.68 -2.60 -37.51
C LYS A 324 15.33 -1.66 -38.54
N PRO A 325 16.64 -1.40 -38.49
CA PRO A 325 17.29 -0.63 -39.54
C PRO A 325 17.22 -1.39 -40.88
N SER A 326 16.82 -0.64 -41.90
CA SER A 326 16.74 -1.01 -43.32
C SER A 326 18.09 -1.50 -43.87
N PRO A 327 18.13 -2.46 -44.81
CA PRO A 327 19.37 -3.12 -45.23
C PRO A 327 20.30 -2.17 -46.00
N THR A 328 21.60 -2.29 -45.75
CA THR A 328 22.67 -1.64 -46.53
C THR A 328 23.42 -2.71 -47.36
N PRO A 329 23.87 -2.42 -48.60
CA PRO A 329 24.02 -3.41 -49.67
C PRO A 329 25.35 -4.19 -49.65
N SER A 330 25.35 -5.25 -50.46
CA SER A 330 26.35 -6.33 -50.60
C SER A 330 27.66 -5.96 -51.32
N ALA A 331 28.76 -6.58 -50.89
CA ALA A 331 29.92 -7.02 -51.68
C ALA A 331 30.59 -8.17 -50.88
N THR A 332 30.59 -9.44 -51.30
CA THR A 332 31.44 -10.10 -52.32
C THR A 332 32.93 -9.96 -52.03
N ASP A 333 33.54 -10.93 -51.33
CA ASP A 333 34.35 -12.02 -51.90
C ASP A 333 34.94 -12.94 -50.79
N ALA A 334 35.14 -14.21 -51.14
CA ALA A 334 35.59 -15.34 -50.33
C ALA A 334 37.14 -15.49 -50.34
N PRO A 335 37.77 -16.61 -49.91
CA PRO A 335 37.51 -17.60 -48.84
C PRO A 335 38.78 -17.85 -47.97
N GLU A 336 38.80 -18.98 -47.23
CA GLU A 336 39.98 -19.79 -46.85
C GLU A 336 40.69 -19.42 -45.51
N THR A 337 41.03 -20.30 -44.56
CA THR A 337 41.09 -21.78 -44.47
C THR A 337 41.28 -22.19 -42.99
N ASP A 338 40.85 -23.41 -42.62
CA ASP A 338 41.26 -24.41 -41.59
C ASP A 338 42.09 -23.96 -40.36
N SER A 339 42.03 -24.59 -39.17
CA SER A 339 42.00 -26.03 -38.89
C SER A 339 41.92 -26.26 -37.37
N GLU A 340 41.38 -27.43 -37.01
CA GLU A 340 41.74 -28.35 -35.90
C GLU A 340 41.81 -27.83 -34.44
N ALA A 341 40.93 -28.30 -33.54
CA ALA A 341 40.86 -29.64 -32.93
C ALA A 341 41.89 -29.88 -31.81
N GLU A 342 41.41 -29.99 -30.57
CA GLU A 342 41.42 -31.22 -29.74
C GLU A 342 40.96 -30.85 -28.31
N THR A 343 39.82 -31.34 -27.83
CA THR A 343 39.54 -32.60 -27.11
C THR A 343 40.06 -32.69 -25.66
N ASN A 344 39.08 -32.87 -24.76
CA ASN A 344 39.03 -33.71 -23.56
C ASN A 344 39.29 -33.14 -22.15
N ASN A 345 38.17 -33.06 -21.42
CA ASN A 345 37.86 -33.72 -20.14
C ASN A 345 38.70 -33.33 -18.90
N ASN A 346 38.10 -32.58 -17.97
CA ASN A 346 37.48 -33.21 -16.79
C ASN A 346 36.73 -32.19 -15.92
N THR A 347 35.63 -32.69 -15.40
CA THR A 347 34.66 -32.13 -14.45
C THR A 347 35.28 -31.51 -13.21
N ALA A 348 34.90 -30.27 -12.91
CA ALA A 348 34.77 -29.75 -11.54
C ALA A 348 33.77 -28.58 -11.58
N GLY A 349 32.72 -28.65 -10.75
CA GLY A 349 31.67 -27.64 -10.68
C GLY A 349 32.22 -26.29 -10.27
N ILE A 350 31.78 -25.24 -10.96
CA ILE A 350 32.07 -23.85 -10.61
C ILE A 350 31.02 -23.44 -9.57
N SER A 351 31.45 -23.26 -8.32
CA SER A 351 30.68 -22.57 -7.29
C SER A 351 30.60 -21.08 -7.64
N GLY A 352 29.50 -20.43 -7.25
CA GLY A 352 29.16 -19.03 -7.60
C GLY A 352 30.13 -17.93 -7.15
N ASP A 353 31.30 -18.29 -6.60
CA ASP A 353 32.31 -17.33 -6.12
C ASP A 353 33.24 -16.83 -7.24
N ASP A 354 33.44 -17.60 -8.33
CA ASP A 354 34.35 -17.21 -9.42
C ASP A 354 33.76 -16.14 -10.36
N ILE A 355 32.44 -16.00 -10.41
CA ILE A 355 31.75 -14.94 -11.18
C ILE A 355 31.95 -13.59 -10.48
N ILE A 356 31.90 -13.57 -9.15
CA ILE A 356 32.08 -12.34 -8.36
C ILE A 356 33.53 -11.85 -8.47
N ILE A 357 34.52 -12.75 -8.42
CA ILE A 357 35.94 -12.38 -8.58
C ILE A 357 36.20 -11.85 -10.00
N SER A 358 35.57 -12.43 -11.02
CA SER A 358 35.70 -11.97 -12.41
C SER A 358 35.09 -10.58 -12.64
N ILE A 359 33.94 -10.29 -12.02
CA ILE A 359 33.31 -8.96 -12.04
C ILE A 359 34.18 -7.93 -11.30
N LEU A 360 34.78 -8.30 -10.16
CA LEU A 360 35.65 -7.39 -9.39
C LEU A 360 36.93 -7.01 -10.17
N ILE A 361 37.55 -7.97 -10.85
CA ILE A 361 38.75 -7.71 -11.66
C ILE A 361 38.41 -6.81 -12.85
N ALA A 362 37.26 -7.02 -13.50
CA ALA A 362 36.80 -6.16 -14.59
C ALA A 362 36.54 -4.71 -14.14
N ALA A 363 35.93 -4.52 -12.96
CA ALA A 363 35.69 -3.20 -12.38
C ALA A 363 36.99 -2.45 -12.04
N ILE A 364 38.00 -3.14 -11.47
CA ILE A 364 39.30 -2.54 -11.13
C ILE A 364 40.05 -2.11 -12.40
N VAL A 365 40.01 -2.91 -13.47
CA VAL A 365 40.62 -2.56 -14.76
C VAL A 365 39.93 -1.34 -15.38
N LEU A 366 38.59 -1.25 -15.27
CA LEU A 366 37.83 -0.12 -15.81
C LEU A 366 38.17 1.20 -15.09
N VAL A 367 38.27 1.16 -13.76
CA VAL A 367 38.66 2.34 -12.96
C VAL A 367 40.10 2.75 -13.27
N GLY A 368 41.02 1.78 -13.42
CA GLY A 368 42.41 2.04 -13.82
C GLY A 368 42.52 2.72 -15.18
N ILE A 369 41.76 2.27 -16.18
CA ILE A 369 41.72 2.87 -17.52
C ILE A 369 41.15 4.29 -17.46
N THR A 370 40.10 4.51 -16.66
CA THR A 370 39.45 5.82 -16.52
C THR A 370 40.40 6.84 -15.88
N ILE A 371 41.12 6.46 -14.81
CA ILE A 371 42.13 7.31 -14.17
C ILE A 371 43.28 7.62 -15.14
N ALA A 372 43.74 6.63 -15.90
CA ALA A 372 44.78 6.85 -16.92
C ALA A 372 44.32 7.85 -18.01
N PHE A 373 43.06 7.76 -18.45
CA PHE A 373 42.49 8.70 -19.41
C PHE A 373 42.38 10.12 -18.86
N VAL A 374 41.96 10.28 -17.60
CA VAL A 374 41.87 11.59 -16.94
C VAL A 374 43.25 12.23 -16.76
N LEU A 375 44.27 11.45 -16.41
CA LEU A 375 45.65 11.94 -16.27
C LEU A 375 46.30 12.31 -17.61
N VAL A 376 45.97 11.60 -18.70
CA VAL A 376 46.46 11.92 -20.05
C VAL A 376 45.70 13.12 -20.64
N ALA A 377 44.40 13.26 -20.37
CA ALA A 377 43.61 14.42 -20.79
C ALA A 377 43.97 15.69 -20.01
N GLY A 378 44.33 15.57 -18.72
CA GLY A 378 44.76 16.68 -17.86
C GLY A 378 46.11 17.29 -18.26
N LYS A 379 46.98 16.56 -18.96
CA LYS A 379 48.27 17.07 -19.44
C LYS A 379 48.19 17.91 -20.72
N LYS A 380 47.04 18.02 -21.39
CA LYS A 380 46.89 18.83 -22.63
C LYS A 380 46.32 20.24 -22.42
N ARG A 381 46.14 20.70 -21.17
CA ARG A 381 45.79 22.10 -20.85
C ARG A 381 46.79 22.71 -19.88
N ALA A 382 48.05 22.77 -20.29
CA ALA A 382 49.05 23.66 -19.71
C ALA A 382 50.12 23.92 -20.78
N TYR A 383 49.80 24.80 -21.73
CA TYR A 383 50.76 25.57 -22.52
C TYR A 383 50.14 26.92 -22.85
#